data_AF-A0A662S3Q3-F1
#
_entry.id   AF-A0A662S3Q3-F1
#
_cell.length_a   1.000
_cell.length_b   1.000
_cell.length_c   1.000
_cell.angle_alpha   90.00
_cell.angle_beta   90.00
_cell.angle_gamma   90.00
#
_symmetry.space_group_name_H-M   'P 1'
#
loop_
_entity.id
_entity.type
_entity.pdbx_description
1 polymer ?
#
loop_
_entity_poly.entity_id
_entity_poly.type
_entity_poly.pdbx_seq_one_letter_code
_entity_poly.pdbx_strand_id
1 'polypeptide(L)'
;FYTGIILAVVLWFILNRTKIGIVIRSTGENPAAVDAMGISVPKVRYGATLLGGALAGLGGAYLSVSYNPAWIENITAGRGWIALALVIFALWDPIRALLGAYLFGIVEASGYTLQAIGYSQWLLNGLPYLLTIVILTVGATESIRRRMGAPAALGIPYEREER
;
A
#
# COMPACT_ATOMS: atom_id res chain seq x y z
N PHE A 1 -10.54 -10.82 4.38
CA PHE A 1 -11.01 -10.47 3.02
C PHE A 1 -12.02 -9.32 3.03
N TYR A 2 -13.26 -9.50 3.50
CA TYR A 2 -14.32 -8.48 3.45
C TYR A 2 -13.91 -7.13 4.06
N THR A 3 -13.25 -7.15 5.22
CA THR A 3 -12.73 -5.96 5.88
C THR A 3 -11.81 -5.15 4.96
N GLY A 4 -10.94 -5.81 4.19
CA GLY A 4 -10.01 -5.14 3.28
C GLY A 4 -10.72 -4.42 2.13
N ILE A 5 -11.78 -5.01 1.57
CA ILE A 5 -12.60 -4.39 0.52
C ILE A 5 -13.30 -3.14 1.08
N ILE A 6 -13.97 -3.28 2.22
CA ILE A 6 -14.68 -2.16 2.86
C ILE A 6 -13.68 -1.02 3.14
N LEU A 7 -12.51 -1.35 3.69
CA LEU A 7 -11.50 -0.37 4.05
C LEU A 7 -10.92 0.33 2.81
N ALA A 8 -10.67 -0.38 1.72
CA ALA A 8 -10.24 0.22 0.46
C ALA A 8 -11.27 1.19 -0.12
N VAL A 9 -12.56 0.81 -0.13
CA VAL A 9 -13.66 1.66 -0.62
C VAL A 9 -13.83 2.89 0.25
N VAL A 10 -13.80 2.72 1.57
CA VAL A 10 -13.91 3.83 2.54
C VAL A 10 -12.74 4.80 2.39
N LEU A 11 -11.50 4.29 2.32
CA LEU A 11 -10.32 5.14 2.11
C LEU A 11 -10.39 5.88 0.77
N TRP A 12 -10.80 5.20 -0.30
CA TRP A 12 -10.98 5.84 -1.60
C TRP A 12 -12.01 6.97 -1.53
N PHE A 13 -13.14 6.73 -0.87
CA PHE A 13 -14.18 7.75 -0.69
C PHE A 13 -13.67 8.93 0.14
N ILE A 14 -12.99 8.67 1.26
CA ILE A 14 -12.44 9.72 2.12
C ILE A 14 -11.41 10.55 1.34
N LEU A 15 -10.45 9.91 0.67
CA LEU A 15 -9.36 10.60 -0.02
C LEU A 15 -9.85 11.41 -1.24
N ASN A 16 -10.84 10.88 -1.98
CA ASN A 16 -11.27 11.50 -3.24
C ASN A 16 -12.52 12.38 -3.14
N ARG A 17 -13.41 12.14 -2.16
CA ARG A 17 -14.72 12.79 -2.08
C ARG A 17 -14.94 13.65 -0.84
N THR A 18 -14.01 13.70 0.11
CA THR A 18 -14.18 14.47 1.35
C THR A 18 -13.18 15.61 1.51
N LYS A 19 -13.53 16.60 2.34
CA LYS A 19 -12.64 17.71 2.71
C LYS A 19 -11.34 17.23 3.34
N ILE A 20 -11.41 16.20 4.18
CA ILE A 20 -10.24 15.60 4.85
C ILE A 20 -9.27 15.05 3.80
N GLY A 21 -9.78 14.36 2.78
CA GLY A 21 -8.95 13.84 1.69
C GLY A 21 -8.25 14.92 0.86
N ILE A 22 -8.92 16.05 0.61
CA ILE A 22 -8.31 17.20 -0.06
C ILE A 22 -7.18 17.75 0.81
N VAL A 23 -7.43 17.98 2.11
CA VAL A 23 -6.41 18.49 3.03
C VAL A 23 -5.19 17.57 3.09
N ILE A 24 -5.39 16.25 3.18
CA ILE A 24 -4.28 15.27 3.20
C ILE A 24 -3.46 15.34 1.92
N ARG A 25 -4.10 15.34 0.74
CA ARG A 25 -3.40 15.42 -0.56
C ARG A 25 -2.69 16.77 -0.74
N SER A 26 -3.36 17.87 -0.43
CA SER A 26 -2.77 19.21 -0.46
C SER A 26 -1.58 19.35 0.50
N THR A 27 -1.61 18.68 1.65
CA THR A 27 -0.47 18.66 2.59
C THR A 27 0.75 17.94 2.01
N GLY A 28 0.53 16.96 1.13
CA GLY A 28 1.60 16.26 0.42
C GLY A 28 2.14 17.04 -0.79
N GLU A 29 1.29 17.80 -1.48
CA GLU A 29 1.67 18.58 -2.67
C GLU A 29 2.27 19.94 -2.32
N ASN A 30 1.55 20.74 -1.52
CA ASN A 30 1.98 22.10 -1.12
C ASN A 30 1.60 22.37 0.35
N PRO A 31 2.49 22.05 1.31
CA PRO A 31 2.30 22.31 2.73
C PRO A 31 2.02 23.79 3.06
N ALA A 32 2.68 24.71 2.37
CA ALA A 32 2.55 26.15 2.63
C ALA A 32 1.13 26.66 2.31
N ALA A 33 0.51 26.14 1.25
CA ALA A 33 -0.88 26.47 0.91
C ALA A 33 -1.87 25.99 1.99
N VAL A 34 -1.60 24.86 2.64
CA VAL A 34 -2.44 24.32 3.72
C VAL A 34 -2.30 25.14 5.00
N ASP A 35 -1.08 25.56 5.35
CA ASP A 35 -0.85 26.41 6.51
C ASP A 35 -1.43 27.82 6.34
N ALA A 36 -1.40 28.37 5.12
CA ALA A 36 -2.06 29.64 4.80
C ALA A 36 -3.59 29.61 5.02
N MET A 37 -4.22 28.44 4.94
CA MET A 37 -5.64 28.24 5.29
C MET A 37 -5.87 28.03 6.80
N GLY A 38 -4.83 28.12 7.63
CA GLY A 38 -4.91 27.97 9.09
C GLY A 38 -4.92 26.51 9.57
N ILE A 39 -4.65 25.53 8.69
CA ILE A 39 -4.62 24.11 9.04
C ILE A 39 -3.20 23.72 9.41
N SER A 40 -3.01 23.14 10.60
CA SER A 40 -1.69 22.69 11.05
C SER A 40 -1.19 21.47 10.27
N VAL A 41 -0.24 21.68 9.35
CA VAL A 41 0.44 20.64 8.57
C VAL A 41 1.01 19.50 9.42
N PRO A 42 1.71 19.75 10.55
CA PRO A 42 2.28 18.67 11.36
C PRO A 42 1.22 17.70 11.88
N LYS A 43 0.08 18.21 12.37
CA LYS A 43 -1.00 17.35 12.88
C LYS A 43 -1.58 16.46 11.79
N VAL A 44 -1.74 16.98 10.58
CA VAL A 44 -2.23 16.20 9.44
C VAL A 44 -1.24 15.10 9.06
N ARG A 45 0.06 15.43 8.98
CA ARG A 45 1.11 14.44 8.67
C ARG A 45 1.19 13.35 9.74
N TYR A 46 1.26 13.71 11.03
CA TYR A 46 1.29 12.74 12.11
C TYR A 46 0.02 11.87 12.15
N GLY A 47 -1.16 12.47 11.98
CA GLY A 47 -2.42 11.73 11.94
C GLY A 47 -2.45 10.71 10.81
N ALA A 48 -1.99 11.09 9.62
CA ALA A 48 -1.91 10.19 8.46
C ALA A 48 -0.90 9.03 8.70
N THR A 49 0.28 9.32 9.25
CA THR A 49 1.30 8.30 9.57
C THR A 49 0.81 7.32 10.63
N LEU A 50 0.16 7.81 11.70
CA LEU A 50 -0.40 6.96 12.74
C LEU A 50 -1.50 6.05 12.20
N LEU A 51 -2.40 6.58 11.36
CA LEU A 51 -3.42 5.78 10.70
C LEU A 51 -2.80 4.72 9.78
N GLY A 52 -1.80 5.08 8.99
CA GLY A 52 -1.07 4.15 8.13
C GLY A 52 -0.38 3.03 8.93
N GLY A 53 0.27 3.39 10.04
CA GLY A 53 0.89 2.44 10.95
C GLY A 53 -0.12 1.51 11.62
N ALA A 54 -1.27 2.03 12.05
CA ALA A 54 -2.35 1.23 12.62
C ALA A 54 -2.92 0.22 11.59
N LEU A 55 -3.12 0.64 10.34
CA LEU A 55 -3.57 -0.25 9.27
C LEU A 55 -2.54 -1.33 8.93
N ALA A 56 -1.25 -0.99 8.92
CA ALA A 56 -0.17 -1.96 8.75
C ALA A 56 -0.13 -2.97 9.91
N GLY A 57 -0.31 -2.50 11.15
CA GLY A 57 -0.43 -3.34 12.34
C GLY A 57 -1.62 -4.31 12.28
N LEU A 58 -2.79 -3.84 11.82
CA LEU A 58 -3.95 -4.70 11.58
C LEU A 58 -3.67 -5.78 10.54
N GLY A 59 -2.93 -5.47 9.48
CA GLY A 59 -2.46 -6.44 8.49
C GLY A 59 -1.53 -7.50 9.10
N GLY A 60 -0.63 -7.10 10.00
CA GLY A 60 0.24 -8.02 10.74
C GLY A 60 -0.54 -8.92 11.70
N ALA A 61 -1.47 -8.35 12.47
CA ALA A 61 -2.33 -9.10 13.38
C ALA A 61 -3.17 -10.16 12.66
N TYR A 62 -3.62 -9.89 11.43
CA TYR A 62 -4.35 -10.86 10.60
C TYR A 62 -3.53 -12.12 10.34
N LEU A 63 -2.20 -12.01 10.15
CA LEU A 63 -1.33 -13.16 9.95
C LEU A 63 -1.29 -14.09 11.17
N SER A 64 -1.33 -13.52 12.37
CA SER A 64 -1.27 -14.30 13.61
C SER A 64 -2.63 -14.86 14.05
N VAL A 65 -3.73 -14.14 13.80
CA VAL A 65 -5.06 -14.49 14.35
C VAL A 65 -5.91 -15.30 13.38
N SER A 66 -5.82 -15.06 12.07
CA SER A 66 -6.75 -15.65 11.09
C SER A 66 -6.08 -16.46 10.00
N TYR A 67 -4.79 -16.21 9.69
CA TYR A 67 -4.15 -16.87 8.55
C TYR A 67 -3.81 -18.35 8.81
N ASN A 68 -3.32 -18.70 10.01
CA ASN A 68 -3.14 -20.09 10.43
C ASN A 68 -3.50 -20.25 11.92
N PRO A 69 -4.41 -21.16 12.28
CA PRO A 69 -4.75 -21.43 13.68
C PRO A 69 -3.67 -22.21 14.44
N ALA A 70 -2.61 -22.67 13.75
CA ALA A 70 -1.46 -23.35 14.34
C ALA A 70 -0.21 -22.44 14.33
N TRP A 71 0.66 -22.64 15.31
CA TRP A 71 1.96 -21.99 15.34
C TRP A 71 2.82 -22.48 14.17
N ILE A 72 3.21 -21.56 13.30
CA ILE A 72 4.09 -21.82 12.17
C ILE A 72 5.30 -20.89 12.32
N GLU A 73 6.49 -21.48 12.32
CA GLU A 73 7.72 -20.68 12.25
C GLU A 73 7.78 -19.94 10.92
N ASN A 74 8.20 -18.67 10.97
CA ASN A 74 8.33 -17.83 9.77
C ASN A 74 6.99 -17.56 9.02
N ILE A 75 5.93 -17.23 9.77
CA ILE A 75 4.60 -16.87 9.22
C ILE A 75 4.65 -15.76 8.16
N THR A 76 5.59 -14.82 8.27
CA THR A 76 5.74 -13.74 7.28
C THR A 76 6.37 -14.23 5.98
N ALA A 77 7.20 -15.28 5.98
CA ALA A 77 7.73 -15.97 4.80
C ALA A 77 8.18 -15.05 3.65
N GLY A 78 8.77 -13.89 3.95
CA GLY A 78 9.21 -12.92 2.94
C GLY A 78 8.10 -12.08 2.26
N ARG A 79 6.84 -12.21 2.66
CA ARG A 79 5.68 -11.46 2.13
C ARG A 79 5.77 -9.94 2.29
N GLY A 80 6.67 -9.45 3.15
CA GLY A 80 6.97 -8.01 3.26
C GLY A 80 7.45 -7.39 1.94
N TRP A 81 8.17 -8.14 1.11
CA TRP A 81 8.61 -7.66 -0.22
C TRP A 81 7.43 -7.47 -1.18
N ILE A 82 6.42 -8.34 -1.11
CA ILE A 82 5.19 -8.22 -1.89
C ILE A 82 4.44 -6.95 -1.48
N ALA A 83 4.41 -6.62 -0.19
CA ALA A 83 3.81 -5.38 0.30
C ALA A 83 4.49 -4.13 -0.27
N LEU A 84 5.83 -4.11 -0.35
CA LEU A 84 6.56 -3.01 -0.99
C LEU A 84 6.22 -2.87 -2.48
N ALA A 85 6.19 -3.99 -3.21
CA ALA A 85 5.80 -3.98 -4.62
C ALA A 85 4.36 -3.50 -4.82
N LEU A 86 3.45 -3.89 -3.93
CA LEU A 86 2.06 -3.44 -3.92
C LEU A 86 1.93 -1.93 -3.68
N VAL A 87 2.71 -1.36 -2.76
CA VAL A 87 2.69 0.09 -2.51
C VAL A 87 3.12 0.86 -3.76
N ILE A 88 4.13 0.36 -4.46
CA ILE A 88 4.61 0.95 -5.72
C ILE A 88 3.52 0.85 -6.79
N PHE A 89 2.86 -0.29 -6.93
CA PHE A 89 1.76 -0.51 -7.90
C PHE A 89 0.46 0.25 -7.56
N ALA A 90 0.19 0.45 -6.28
CA ALA A 90 -1.00 1.15 -5.83
C ALA A 90 -1.01 2.62 -6.27
N LEU A 91 0.16 3.23 -6.51
CA LEU A 91 0.29 4.60 -7.01
C LEU A 91 -0.62 5.58 -6.25
N TRP A 92 -0.57 5.54 -4.91
CA TRP A 92 -1.36 6.38 -3.99
C TRP A 92 -2.89 6.23 -4.09
N ASP A 93 -3.39 5.24 -4.83
CA ASP A 93 -4.83 4.94 -4.96
C ASP A 93 -5.20 3.65 -4.21
N PRO A 94 -6.12 3.72 -3.21
CA PRO A 94 -6.56 2.53 -2.46
C PRO A 94 -7.21 1.44 -3.32
N ILE A 95 -7.89 1.78 -4.42
CA ILE A 95 -8.53 0.80 -5.31
C ILE A 95 -7.47 0.00 -6.07
N ARG A 96 -6.39 0.66 -6.50
CA ARG A 96 -5.27 -0.03 -7.16
C ARG A 96 -4.52 -0.94 -6.21
N ALA A 97 -4.40 -0.54 -4.93
CA ALA A 97 -3.86 -1.42 -3.89
C ALA A 97 -4.69 -2.71 -3.76
N LEU A 98 -6.03 -2.60 -3.81
CA LEU A 98 -6.93 -3.75 -3.76
C LEU A 98 -6.77 -4.67 -4.98
N LEU A 99 -6.70 -4.09 -6.19
CA LEU A 99 -6.47 -4.85 -7.42
C LEU A 99 -5.12 -5.57 -7.39
N GLY A 100 -4.06 -4.89 -6.97
CA GLY A 100 -2.75 -5.48 -6.79
C GLY A 100 -2.80 -6.64 -5.81
N ALA A 101 -3.43 -6.45 -4.64
CA ALA A 101 -3.51 -7.49 -3.61
C ALA A 101 -4.24 -8.74 -4.13
N TYR A 102 -5.26 -8.55 -4.97
CA TYR A 102 -5.98 -9.66 -5.60
C TYR A 102 -5.11 -10.40 -6.63
N LEU A 103 -4.33 -9.69 -7.44
CA LEU A 103 -3.40 -10.30 -8.40
C LEU A 103 -2.35 -11.16 -7.68
N PHE A 104 -1.73 -10.65 -6.61
CA PHE A 104 -0.80 -11.43 -5.81
C PHE A 104 -1.47 -12.62 -5.14
N GLY A 105 -2.68 -12.46 -4.62
CA GLY A 105 -3.46 -13.55 -4.02
C GLY A 105 -3.80 -14.66 -5.02
N ILE A 106 -4.12 -14.32 -6.28
CA ILE A 106 -4.37 -15.30 -7.35
C ILE A 106 -3.09 -16.09 -7.65
N VAL A 107 -1.94 -15.41 -7.75
CA VAL A 107 -0.66 -16.07 -8.04
C VAL A 107 -0.22 -16.99 -6.89
N GLU A 108 -0.49 -16.59 -5.64
CA GLU A 108 -0.25 -17.45 -4.49
C GLU A 108 -1.19 -18.67 -4.47
N ALA A 109 -2.49 -18.46 -4.74
CA ALA A 109 -3.50 -19.52 -4.80
C ALA A 109 -3.25 -20.53 -5.94
N SER A 110 -2.81 -20.05 -7.10
CA SER A 110 -2.47 -20.90 -8.24
C SER A 110 -1.24 -21.76 -7.93
N GLY A 111 -0.29 -21.23 -7.14
CA GLY A 111 0.82 -22.00 -6.60
C GLY A 111 0.36 -23.26 -5.87
N TYR A 112 -0.59 -23.15 -4.93
CA TYR A 112 -1.11 -24.32 -4.21
C TYR A 112 -1.80 -25.33 -5.14
N THR A 113 -2.55 -24.85 -6.13
CA THR A 113 -3.27 -25.72 -7.08
C THR A 113 -2.30 -26.46 -8.00
N LEU A 114 -1.28 -25.78 -8.51
CA LEU A 114 -0.26 -26.38 -9.37
C LEU A 114 0.65 -27.35 -8.60
N GLN A 115 0.92 -27.06 -7.33
CA GLN A 115 1.65 -27.98 -6.46
C GLN A 115 0.88 -29.30 -6.29
N ALA A 116 -0.44 -29.25 -6.14
CA ALA A 116 -1.29 -30.43 -6.04
C ALA A 116 -1.28 -31.30 -7.32
N ILE A 117 -0.94 -30.72 -8.48
CA ILE A 117 -0.85 -31.41 -9.78
C ILE A 117 0.58 -31.97 -10.02
N GLY A 118 1.53 -31.75 -9.10
CA GLY A 118 2.87 -32.34 -9.14
C GLY A 118 3.97 -31.41 -9.66
N TYR A 119 3.70 -30.12 -9.85
CA TYR A 119 4.75 -29.15 -10.17
C TYR A 119 5.68 -28.89 -8.98
N SER A 120 6.96 -28.64 -9.26
CA SER A 120 7.98 -28.42 -8.22
C SER A 120 7.68 -27.20 -7.36
N GLN A 121 7.63 -27.42 -6.04
CA GLN A 121 7.41 -26.38 -5.02
C GLN A 121 8.40 -25.20 -5.15
N TRP A 122 9.65 -25.47 -5.52
CA TRP A 122 10.68 -24.44 -5.67
C TRP A 122 10.37 -23.44 -6.79
N LEU A 123 9.80 -23.92 -7.90
CA LEU A 123 9.41 -23.08 -9.02
C LEU A 123 8.20 -22.20 -8.66
N LEU A 124 7.24 -22.79 -7.94
CA LEU A 124 5.99 -22.14 -7.56
C LEU A 124 6.20 -21.08 -6.48
N ASN A 125 7.10 -21.33 -5.52
CA ASN A 125 7.49 -20.33 -4.51
C ASN A 125 8.18 -19.10 -5.12
N GLY A 126 8.75 -19.23 -6.32
CA GLY A 126 9.32 -18.11 -7.07
C GLY A 126 8.30 -17.23 -7.79
N LEU A 127 7.07 -17.72 -8.04
CA LEU A 127 6.07 -17.01 -8.85
C LEU A 127 5.69 -15.63 -8.30
N PRO A 128 5.46 -15.43 -6.99
CA PRO A 128 5.15 -14.11 -6.46
C PRO A 128 6.29 -13.11 -6.70
N TYR A 129 7.54 -13.56 -6.59
CA TYR A 129 8.71 -12.71 -6.83
C TYR A 129 8.86 -12.36 -8.31
N LEU A 130 8.66 -13.32 -9.22
CA LEU A 130 8.64 -13.02 -10.66
C LEU A 130 7.54 -12.01 -11.00
N LEU A 131 6.36 -12.15 -10.39
CA LEU A 131 5.29 -11.17 -10.54
C LEU A 131 5.71 -9.79 -10.03
N THR A 132 6.39 -9.69 -8.88
CA THR A 132 6.91 -8.39 -8.40
C THR A 132 7.85 -7.74 -9.41
N ILE A 133 8.78 -8.51 -10.01
CA ILE A 133 9.73 -8.00 -10.99
C ILE A 133 8.99 -7.44 -12.21
N VAL A 134 8.01 -8.19 -12.72
CA VAL A 134 7.18 -7.74 -13.86
C VAL A 134 6.42 -6.46 -13.50
N ILE A 135 5.76 -6.43 -12.34
CA ILE A 135 5.00 -5.26 -11.88
C ILE A 135 5.90 -4.04 -11.72
N LEU A 136 7.07 -4.19 -11.10
CA LEU A 136 8.02 -3.10 -10.93
C LEU A 136 8.55 -2.60 -12.27
N THR A 137 8.87 -3.50 -13.20
CA THR A 137 9.37 -3.13 -14.52
C THR A 137 8.31 -2.35 -15.31
N VAL A 138 7.06 -2.81 -15.28
CA VAL A 138 5.95 -2.12 -15.95
C VAL A 138 5.61 -0.79 -15.24
N GLY A 139 5.54 -0.79 -13.91
CA GLY A 139 5.22 0.39 -13.09
C GLY A 139 6.29 1.48 -13.12
N ALA A 140 7.56 1.11 -13.30
CA ALA A 140 8.69 2.04 -13.41
C ALA A 140 8.77 2.74 -14.79
N THR A 141 7.95 2.33 -15.75
CA THR A 141 7.90 2.97 -17.08
C THR A 141 7.57 4.47 -16.92
N GLU A 142 8.40 5.35 -17.52
CA GLU A 142 8.34 6.81 -17.37
C GLU A 142 6.95 7.42 -17.58
N SER A 143 6.12 6.80 -18.42
CA SER A 143 4.75 7.22 -18.71
C SER A 143 3.84 7.24 -17.46
N ILE A 144 4.00 6.26 -16.57
CA ILE A 144 3.21 6.12 -15.33
C ILE A 144 3.72 7.09 -14.26
N ARG A 145 5.05 7.24 -14.16
CA ARG A 145 5.72 8.12 -13.20
C ARG A 145 5.41 9.60 -13.44
N ARG A 146 5.24 10.03 -14.70
CA ARG A 146 4.91 11.42 -15.07
C ARG A 146 3.46 11.82 -14.81
N ARG A 147 2.49 10.89 -14.82
CA ARG A 147 1.07 11.22 -14.64
C ARG A 147 0.64 11.30 -13.17
N MET A 148 1.35 10.63 -12.27
CA MET A 148 0.92 10.42 -10.87
C MET A 148 2.15 10.29 -9.96
N GLY A 149 3.09 11.23 -10.10
CA GLY A 149 4.31 11.28 -9.31
C GLY A 149 4.02 11.35 -7.80
N ALA A 150 4.99 10.89 -6.99
CA ALA A 150 4.91 11.01 -5.54
C ALA A 150 4.67 12.49 -5.14
N PRO A 151 3.97 12.75 -4.03
CA PRO A 151 3.67 14.11 -3.60
C PRO A 151 4.95 14.96 -3.54
N ALA A 152 4.91 16.18 -4.07
CA ALA A 152 6.10 17.00 -4.23
C ALA A 152 6.84 17.29 -2.91
N ALA A 153 6.12 17.38 -1.79
CA ALA A 153 6.68 17.62 -0.47
C ALA A 153 6.86 16.34 0.37
N LEU A 154 6.83 15.15 -0.25
CA LEU A 154 7.04 13.88 0.44
C LEU A 154 8.49 13.80 0.95
N GLY A 155 8.64 13.56 2.26
CA GLY A 155 9.97 13.43 2.90
C GLY A 155 10.69 14.75 3.13
N ILE A 156 10.13 15.88 2.70
CA ILE A 156 10.70 17.21 2.96
C ILE A 156 10.18 17.70 4.32
N PRO A 157 11.07 18.00 5.29
CA PRO A 157 10.69 18.64 6.55
C PRO A 157 9.90 19.93 6.29
N TYR A 158 8.84 20.16 7.05
CA TYR A 158 8.09 21.42 6.97
C TYR A 158 8.37 22.23 8.22
N GLU A 159 9.09 23.34 8.06
CA GLU A 159 9.35 24.32 9.10
C GLU A 159 8.45 25.53 8.88
N ARG A 160 7.78 25.97 9.95
CA ARG A 160 6.80 27.07 9.87
C ARG A 160 7.45 28.45 9.86
N GLU A 161 8.77 28.50 10.10
CA GLU A 161 9.51 29.70 10.48
C GLU A 161 10.45 30.25 9.40
N GLU A 162 10.56 29.65 8.21
CA GLU A 162 11.27 30.29 7.10
C GLU A 162 10.41 31.42 6.49
N ARG A 163 10.49 32.60 7.10
CA ARG A 163 10.11 33.90 6.55
C ARG A 163 11.34 34.76 6.36
#